data_AF-A0A4S1X9B9-F1
#
_entry.id   AF-A0A4S1X9B9-F1
#
_cell.length_a   1.000
_cell.length_b   1.000
_cell.length_c   1.000
_cell.angle_alpha   90.00
_cell.angle_beta   90.00
_cell.angle_gamma   90.00
#
_symmetry.space_group_name_H-M   'P 1'
#
loop_
_entity.id
_entity.type
_entity.pdbx_description
1 polymer ?
#
loop_
_entity_poly.entity_id
_entity_poly.type
_entity_poly.pdbx_seq_one_letter_code
_entity_poly.pdbx_strand_id
1 'polypeptide(L)' 'MHAGRIVAAVLLPPLGVYLARGPGRDFGIACGLTVLGFLPGVVFALWTVVRDARTPAPAVA' A
#
# COMPACT_ATOMS: atom_id res chain seq x y z
N MET A 1 1.28 -18.33 21.67
CA MET A 1 1.35 -16.85 21.63
C MET A 1 1.86 -16.43 20.25
N HIS A 2 1.00 -16.15 19.27
CA HIS A 2 1.46 -15.73 17.92
C HIS A 2 0.76 -14.48 17.37
N ALA A 3 0.05 -13.73 18.21
CA ALA A 3 -0.68 -12.52 17.79
C ALA A 3 0.24 -11.47 17.13
N GLY A 4 1.48 -11.29 17.63
CA GLY A 4 2.44 -10.33 17.06
C GLY A 4 2.86 -10.63 15.61
N ARG A 5 2.91 -11.91 15.21
CA ARG A 5 3.21 -12.31 13.82
C ARG A 5 2.08 -11.96 12.87
N ILE A 6 0.84 -12.04 13.35
CA ILE A 6 -0.36 -11.72 12.58
C ILE A 6 -0.43 -10.20 12.35
N VAL A 7 -0.19 -9.40 13.39
CA VAL A 7 -0.18 -7.93 13.29
C VAL A 7 0.91 -7.45 12.33
N ALA A 8 2.13 -8.00 12.43
CA ALA A 8 3.23 -7.69 11.52
C ALA A 8 2.94 -8.13 10.07
N ALA A 9 2.25 -9.26 9.87
CA ALA A 9 1.86 -9.74 8.55
C ALA A 9 0.71 -8.94 7.92
N VAL A 10 -0.16 -8.31 8.70
CA VAL A 10 -1.25 -7.47 8.17
C VAL A 10 -0.74 -6.07 7.80
N LEU A 11 0.15 -5.49 8.61
CA LEU A 11 0.71 -4.15 8.35
C LEU A 11 1.84 -4.18 7.30
N LEU A 12 2.60 -5.27 7.23
CA LEU A 12 3.67 -5.48 6.25
C LEU A 12 3.56 -6.91 5.67
N PRO A 13 2.61 -7.14 4.74
CA PRO A 13 2.36 -8.45 4.11
C PRO A 13 3.63 -9.19 3.64
N PRO A 14 4.58 -8.53 2.93
CA PRO A 14 5.78 -9.21 2.48
C PRO A 14 6.71 -9.63 3.64
N LEU A 15 6.76 -8.87 4.73
CA LEU A 15 7.64 -9.17 5.87
C LEU A 15 7.12 -10.37 6.68
N GLY A 16 5.79 -10.48 6.85
CA GLY A 16 5.16 -11.64 7.48
C GLY A 16 5.41 -12.94 6.70
N VAL A 17 5.31 -12.86 5.36
CA VAL A 17 5.59 -14.01 4.48
C VAL A 17 7.08 -14.36 4.46
N TYR A 18 7.96 -13.37 4.44
CA TYR A 18 9.41 -13.58 4.52
C TYR A 18 9.82 -14.29 5.82
N LEU A 19 9.28 -13.88 6.97
CA LEU A 19 9.59 -14.50 8.26
C LEU A 19 8.96 -15.88 8.45
N ALA A 20 7.88 -16.19 7.72
CA ALA A 20 7.17 -17.46 7.82
C ALA A 20 7.64 -18.51 6.80
N ARG A 21 7.99 -18.09 5.58
CA ARG A 21 8.31 -18.98 4.45
C ARG A 21 9.69 -18.73 3.83
N GLY A 22 10.42 -17.71 4.28
CA GLY A 22 11.72 -17.32 3.73
C GLY A 22 11.63 -16.57 2.41
N PRO A 23 12.78 -16.21 1.80
CA PRO A 23 12.83 -15.69 0.44
C PRO A 23 12.43 -16.77 -0.55
N GLY A 24 11.28 -16.60 -1.21
CA GLY A 24 10.75 -17.57 -2.15
C GLY A 24 9.62 -17.00 -3.00
N ARG A 25 8.99 -17.89 -3.79
CA ARG A 25 7.91 -17.51 -4.71
C ARG A 25 6.73 -16.83 -3.99
N ASP A 26 6.42 -17.28 -2.78
CA ASP A 26 5.36 -16.69 -1.96
C ASP A 26 5.68 -15.26 -1.53
N PHE A 27 6.94 -14.96 -1.19
CA PHE A 27 7.39 -13.59 -0.90
C PHE A 27 7.27 -12.69 -2.13
N GLY A 28 7.67 -13.19 -3.31
CA GLY A 28 7.51 -12.46 -4.58
C GLY A 28 6.05 -12.17 -4.92
N ILE A 29 5.15 -13.15 -4.72
CA ILE A 29 3.71 -12.98 -4.92
C ILE A 29 3.14 -11.93 -3.93
N ALA A 30 3.50 -12.01 -2.65
CA ALA A 30 3.06 -11.05 -1.64
C ALA A 30 3.56 -9.63 -1.93
N CYS A 31 4.83 -9.48 -2.36
CA CYS A 31 5.37 -8.19 -2.83
C CYS A 31 4.60 -7.67 -4.05
N GLY A 32 4.38 -8.53 -5.06
CA GLY A 32 3.65 -8.16 -6.27
C GLY A 32 2.24 -7.68 -5.98
N LEU A 33 1.47 -8.41 -5.17
CA LEU A 33 0.11 -8.04 -4.74
C LEU A 33 0.08 -6.73 -3.95
N THR A 34 1.06 -6.51 -3.07
CA THR A 34 1.18 -5.26 -2.30
C THR A 34 1.42 -4.07 -3.23
N VAL A 35 2.34 -4.20 -4.18
CA VAL A 35 2.63 -3.16 -5.18
C VAL A 35 1.41 -2.94 -6.09
N LEU A 36 0.75 -4.01 -6.54
CA LEU A 36 -0.42 -3.94 -7.43
C LEU A 36 -1.61 -3.24 -6.79
N GLY A 37 -1.82 -3.38 -5.48
CA GLY A 37 -2.86 -2.65 -4.74
C GLY A 37 -2.45 -1.23 -4.33
N PHE A 38 -1.17 -1.01 -4.05
CA PHE A 38 -0.66 0.27 -3.56
C PHE A 38 -0.46 1.31 -4.67
N LEU A 39 0.14 0.93 -5.81
CA LEU A 39 0.35 1.83 -6.95
C LEU A 39 -0.93 2.53 -7.42
N PRO A 40 -2.05 1.83 -7.70
CA PRO A 40 -3.26 2.49 -8.18
C PRO A 40 -3.83 3.46 -7.13
N GLY A 41 -3.74 3.11 -5.83
CA GLY A 41 -4.16 4.00 -4.76
C GLY A 41 -3.33 5.29 -4.69
N VAL A 42 -2.00 5.18 -4.80
CA VAL A 42 -1.09 6.33 -4.84
C VAL A 42 -1.32 7.19 -6.07
N VAL A 43 -1.48 6.58 -7.25
CA VAL A 43 -1.77 7.32 -8.50
C VAL A 43 -3.11 8.05 -8.39
N PHE A 44 -4.14 7.41 -7.85
CA PHE A 44 -5.45 8.03 -7.64
C PHE A 44 -5.38 9.21 -6.65
N ALA A 45 -4.67 9.04 -5.54
CA ALA A 45 -4.46 10.12 -4.57
C ALA A 45 -3.70 11.29 -5.19
N LEU A 46 -2.60 11.04 -5.90
CA LEU A 46 -1.83 12.06 -6.61
C LEU A 46 -2.67 12.78 -7.67
N TRP A 47 -3.44 12.05 -8.47
CA TRP A 47 -4.31 12.64 -9.49
C TRP A 47 -5.36 13.55 -8.85
N THR A 48 -5.93 13.16 -7.72
CA THR A 48 -6.93 13.94 -6.98
C THR A 48 -6.32 15.24 -6.46
N VAL A 49 -5.18 15.16 -5.75
CA VAL A 49 -4.49 16.35 -5.21
C VAL A 49 -4.05 17.30 -6.32
N VAL A 50 -3.50 16.77 -7.42
CA VAL A 50 -3.07 17.59 -8.56
C VAL A 50 -4.26 18.23 -9.27
N ARG A 51 -5.42 17.57 -9.34
CA ARG A 51 -6.64 18.14 -9.93
C ARG A 51 -7.25 19.23 -9.05
N ASP A 52 -7.31 19.02 -7.74
CA ASP A 52 -7.82 20.01 -6.79
C ASP A 52 -6.94 21.25 -6.75
N ALA A 53 -5.61 21.09 -6.83
CA ALA A 53 -4.67 22.22 -6.93
C ALA A 53 -4.89 23.11 -8.18
N ARG A 54 -5.56 22.61 -9.23
CA ARG A 54 -5.87 23.37 -10.45
C ARG A 54 -7.22 24.09 -10.39
N THR A 55 -8.00 23.92 -9.33
CA THR A 55 -9.26 24.63 -9.14
C THR A 55 -9.05 25.64 -8.02
N PRO A 56 -8.67 26.91 -8.32
CA PRO A 56 -8.74 27.95 -7.30
C PRO A 56 -10.18 28.01 -6.82
N ALA A 57 -10.40 27.92 -5.51
CA ALA A 57 -11.71 28.14 -4.91
C ALA A 57 -12.31 29.42 -5.51
N PRO A 58 -13.59 29.43 -5.93
CA PRO A 58 -14.19 30.67 -6.39
C PRO A 58 -14.03 31.66 -5.24
N ALA A 59 -13.41 32.81 -5.54
CA ALA A 59 -13.35 33.95 -4.66
C ALA A 59 -14.77 34.48 -4.44
N VAL A 60 -15.58 33.75 -3.68
CA VAL A 60 -16.87 34.19 -3.15
C VAL A 60 -16.55 34.73 -1.77
N ALA A 61 -16.07 35.97 -1.78
CA ALA A 61 -16.13 36.96 -0.72
C ALA A 61 -16.87 38.17 -1.29
#